data_AF-A0A925JLG4-F1
#
_entry.id   AF-A0A925JLG4-F1
#
_cell.length_a   1.000
_cell.length_b   1.000
_cell.length_c   1.000
_cell.angle_alpha   90.00
_cell.angle_beta   90.00
_cell.angle_gamma   90.00
#
_symmetry.space_group_name_H-M   'P 1'
#
loop_
_entity.id
_entity.type
_entity.pdbx_description
1 polymer ?
#
loop_
_entity_poly.entity_id
_entity_poly.type
_entity_poly.pdbx_seq_one_letter_code
_entity_poly.pdbx_strand_id
1 'polypeptide(L)' 'MKNTKWGIEGGYFRPEINAEILALMRLEQVDMIFNQIVFPANKFSMIEVMTQVTEHYLYGLCTLKGHKLINKYKQITEE' A
#
# COMPACT_ATOMS: atom_id res chain seq x y z
N MET A 1 10.92 -1.34 -8.79
CA MET A 1 10.06 -0.93 -9.93
C MET A 1 9.40 -2.07 -10.71
N LYS A 2 9.93 -3.32 -10.70
CA LYS A 2 9.37 -4.45 -11.46
C LYS A 2 7.89 -4.73 -11.14
N ASN A 3 7.51 -4.64 -9.86
CA ASN A 3 6.14 -4.90 -9.41
C ASN A 3 5.14 -3.82 -9.84
N THR A 4 5.56 -2.54 -9.87
CA THR A 4 4.70 -1.43 -10.29
C THR A 4 4.39 -1.49 -11.78
N LYS A 5 5.41 -1.77 -12.61
CA LYS A 5 5.22 -1.94 -14.07
C LYS A 5 4.29 -3.11 -14.38
N TRP A 6 4.51 -4.27 -13.74
CA TRP A 6 3.62 -5.42 -13.87
C TRP A 6 2.19 -5.10 -13.45
N GLY A 7 2.01 -4.38 -12.34
CA GLY A 7 0.68 -4.01 -11.86
C GLY A 7 -0.05 -3.06 -12.82
N ILE A 8 0.67 -2.15 -13.48
CA ILE A 8 0.11 -1.29 -14.53
C ILE A 8 -0.26 -2.11 -15.77
N GLU A 9 0.66 -2.96 -16.26
CA GLU A 9 0.42 -3.84 -17.43
C GLU A 9 -0.77 -4.80 -17.20
N GLY A 10 -0.92 -5.30 -15.97
CA GLY A 10 -2.05 -6.14 -15.57
C GLY A 10 -3.35 -5.38 -15.29
N GLY A 11 -3.35 -4.04 -15.35
CA GLY A 11 -4.49 -3.19 -15.04
C GLY A 11 -4.89 -3.20 -13.56
N TYR A 12 -4.01 -3.66 -12.67
CA TYR A 12 -4.24 -3.68 -11.21
C TYR A 12 -3.86 -2.35 -10.57
N PHE A 13 -2.87 -1.64 -11.11
CA PHE A 13 -2.45 -0.31 -10.66
C PHE A 13 -2.85 0.75 -11.68
N ARG A 14 -3.08 1.96 -11.18
CA ARG A 14 -3.47 3.11 -11.98
C ARG A 14 -2.39 3.48 -13.01
N PRO A 15 -2.71 3.58 -14.32
CA PRO A 15 -1.69 3.77 -15.36
C PRO A 15 -1.06 5.17 -15.36
N GLU A 16 -1.73 6.17 -14.78
CA GLU A 16 -1.28 7.55 -14.72
C GLU A 16 -0.23 7.82 -13.63
N ILE A 17 0.08 6.83 -12.79
CA ILE A 17 1.00 7.03 -11.66
C ILE A 17 2.45 7.14 -12.12
N ASN A 18 3.21 8.00 -11.46
CA ASN A 18 4.67 8.00 -11.57
C ASN A 18 5.27 6.97 -10.60
N ALA A 19 5.76 5.86 -11.14
CA ALA A 19 6.30 4.75 -10.36
C ALA A 19 7.54 5.12 -9.53
N GLU A 20 8.33 6.11 -9.96
CA GLU A 20 9.53 6.55 -9.25
C GLU A 20 9.16 7.35 -8.01
N ILE A 21 8.26 8.33 -8.15
CA ILE A 21 7.73 9.12 -7.03
C ILE A 21 7.12 8.20 -5.97
N LEU A 22 6.29 7.25 -6.38
CA LEU A 22 5.61 6.36 -5.44
C LEU A 22 6.51 5.28 -4.84
N ALA A 23 7.64 4.96 -5.48
CA ALA A 23 8.66 4.11 -4.88
C ALA A 23 9.42 4.86 -3.78
N LEU A 24 9.81 6.12 -4.02
CA LEU A 24 10.45 6.96 -3.00
C LEU A 24 9.53 7.20 -1.81
N MET A 25 8.27 7.57 -2.06
CA MET A 25 7.27 7.70 -1.01
C MET A 25 7.11 6.42 -0.19
N ARG A 26 7.13 5.24 -0.85
CA ARG A 26 7.02 3.97 -0.14
C ARG A 26 8.24 3.68 0.74
N LEU A 27 9.44 4.03 0.32
CA LEU A 27 10.65 3.88 1.13
C LEU A 27 10.54 4.72 2.41
N GLU A 28 10.21 6.00 2.27
CA GLU A 28 10.02 6.90 3.42
C GLU A 28 8.89 6.44 4.35
N GLN A 29 7.79 5.92 3.80
CA GLN A 29 6.72 5.32 4.60
C GLN A 29 7.19 4.11 5.40
N VAL A 30 8.08 3.28 4.85
CA VAL A 30 8.64 2.14 5.58
C VAL A 30 9.49 2.61 6.74
N ASP A 31 10.36 3.60 6.53
CA ASP A 31 11.18 4.17 7.61
C ASP A 31 10.31 4.82 8.69
N MET A 32 9.25 5.53 8.29
CA MET A 32 8.30 6.17 9.20
C MET A 32 7.58 5.17 10.11
N ILE A 33 7.30 3.94 9.67
CA ILE A 33 6.65 2.90 10.50
C ILE A 33 7.49 2.59 11.76
N PHE A 34 8.82 2.71 11.69
CA PHE A 34 9.72 2.46 12.83
C PHE A 34 9.90 3.69 13.73
N ASN A 35 9.40 4.86 13.33
CA ASN A 35 9.56 6.10 14.08
C ASN A 35 8.57 6.16 15.27
N GLN A 36 9.08 5.87 16.47
CA GLN A 36 8.27 5.87 17.70
C GLN A 36 7.79 7.26 18.15
N ILE A 37 8.33 8.35 17.59
CA ILE A 37 7.81 9.70 17.81
C ILE A 37 6.50 9.87 17.04
N VAL A 38 6.42 9.31 15.83
CA VAL A 38 5.21 9.34 14.98
C VAL A 38 4.20 8.29 15.44
N PHE A 39 4.67 7.07 15.72
CA PHE A 39 3.85 5.94 16.16
C PHE A 39 4.34 5.39 17.52
N PRO A 40 3.90 5.96 18.64
CA PRO A 40 4.32 5.52 19.96
C PRO A 40 3.97 4.05 20.23
N ALA A 41 4.96 3.25 20.62
CA ALA A 41 4.81 1.80 20.85
C ALA A 41 3.87 1.44 22.01
N ASN A 42 3.57 2.40 22.91
CA ASN A 42 2.57 2.23 23.97
C ASN A 42 1.12 2.45 23.49
N LYS A 43 0.93 2.94 22.25
CA LYS A 43 -0.39 3.18 21.65
C LYS A 43 -0.66 2.27 20.47
N PHE A 44 0.34 2.02 19.62
CA PHE A 44 0.18 1.27 18.39
C PHE A 44 1.20 0.13 18.31
N SER A 45 0.74 -1.06 17.91
CA SER A 45 1.67 -2.15 17.62
C SER A 45 2.33 -1.96 16.26
N MET A 46 3.60 -2.37 16.11
CA MET A 46 4.30 -2.26 14.82
C MET A 46 3.57 -2.99 13.69
N ILE A 47 2.97 -4.16 13.99
CA ILE A 47 2.21 -4.95 13.02
C ILE A 47 0.98 -4.19 12.54
N GLU A 48 0.26 -3.54 13.46
CA GLU A 48 -0.91 -2.73 13.13
C GLU A 48 -0.52 -1.54 12.23
N VAL A 49 0.49 -0.77 12.63
CA VAL A 49 0.97 0.38 11.84
C VAL A 49 1.42 -0.07 10.45
N MET A 50 2.20 -1.15 10.37
CA MET A 50 2.66 -1.70 9.10
C MET A 50 1.51 -2.15 8.20
N THR A 51 0.50 -2.79 8.78
CA THR A 51 -0.69 -3.25 8.06
C THR A 51 -1.46 -2.06 7.51
N GLN A 52 -1.79 -1.09 8.35
CA GLN A 52 -2.58 0.09 7.97
C GLN A 52 -1.88 0.93 6.90
N VAL A 53 -0.59 1.23 7.06
CA VAL A 53 0.19 2.02 6.10
C VAL A 53 0.33 1.27 4.77
N THR A 54 0.53 -0.04 4.80
CA THR A 54 0.63 -0.86 3.58
C THR A 54 -0.69 -0.95 2.86
N GLU A 55 -1.81 -1.14 3.56
CA GLU A 55 -3.14 -1.15 2.96
C GLU A 55 -3.48 0.20 2.33
N HIS A 56 -3.21 1.30 3.04
CA HIS A 56 -3.39 2.64 2.50
C HIS A 56 -2.57 2.85 1.22
N TYR A 57 -1.31 2.39 1.19
CA TYR A 57 -0.49 2.44 0.00
C TYR A 57 -1.08 1.63 -1.17
N LEU A 58 -1.53 0.39 -0.91
CA LEU A 58 -2.08 -0.48 -1.95
C LEU A 58 -3.41 0.03 -2.51
N TYR A 59 -4.37 0.38 -1.67
CA TYR A 59 -5.62 0.98 -2.12
C TYR A 59 -5.39 2.34 -2.79
N GLY A 60 -4.43 3.10 -2.27
CA GLY A 60 -3.93 4.33 -2.86
C GLY A 60 -3.25 4.14 -4.22
N LEU A 61 -2.96 2.93 -4.69
CA LEU A 61 -2.35 2.64 -6.00
C LEU A 61 -3.28 1.94 -6.98
N CYS A 62 -4.24 1.17 -6.47
CA CYS A 62 -4.98 0.23 -7.26
C CYS A 62 -6.06 0.90 -8.12
N THR A 63 -6.38 0.25 -9.23
CA THR A 63 -7.64 0.47 -9.96
C THR A 63 -8.77 -0.28 -9.28
N LEU A 64 -10.02 -0.10 -9.73
CA LEU A 64 -11.14 -0.93 -9.27
C LEU A 64 -10.85 -2.44 -9.40
N LYS A 65 -10.15 -2.87 -10.46
CA LYS A 65 -9.72 -4.27 -10.62
C LYS A 65 -8.70 -4.69 -9.55
N GLY A 66 -7.78 -3.81 -9.21
CA GLY A 66 -6.83 -4.05 -8.11
C GLY A 66 -7.52 -4.13 -6.75
N HIS A 67 -8.51 -3.28 -6.48
CA HIS A 67 -9.34 -3.35 -5.27
C HIS A 67 -9.98 -4.72 -5.10
N LYS A 68 -10.58 -5.26 -6.17
CA LYS A 68 -11.17 -6.62 -6.17
C LYS A 68 -10.17 -7.69 -5.79
N LEU A 69 -8.93 -7.57 -6.26
CA LEU A 69 -7.87 -8.51 -5.94
C LEU A 69 -7.45 -8.40 -4.46
N ILE A 70 -7.33 -7.19 -3.93
CA ILE A 70 -7.05 -6.98 -2.50
C ILE A 70 -8.17 -7.58 -1.65
N ASN A 71 -9.43 -7.28 -1.97
CA ASN A 71 -10.59 -7.78 -1.24
C ASN A 71 -10.67 -9.31 -1.27
N LYS A 72 -10.35 -9.93 -2.41
CA LYS A 72 -10.22 -11.40 -2.51
C LYS A 72 -9.18 -11.97 -1.55
N TYR A 73 -7.98 -11.37 -1.46
CA TYR A 73 -6.95 -11.84 -0.53
C TYR A 73 -7.31 -11.58 0.94
N LYS A 74 -8.04 -10.50 1.21
CA LYS A 74 -8.56 -10.17 2.55
C LYS A 74 -9.85 -10.90 2.90
N GLN A 75 -10.41 -11.71 2.01
CA GLN A 75 -11.69 -12.40 2.18
C GLN A 75 -12.85 -11.43 2.50
N ILE A 76 -12.82 -10.23 1.92
CA ILE A 76 -13.88 -9.23 2.03
C ILE A 76 -14.94 -9.53 0.96
N THR A 77 -16.21 -9.54 1.35
CA THR A 77 -17.34 -9.62 0.41
C THR A 77 -17.62 -8.21 -0.10
N GLU A 78 -17.60 -8.02 -1.42
CA GLU A 78 -17.97 -6.74 -2.04
C GLU A 78 -19.50 -6.66 -2.18
N GLU A 79 -20.09 -5.50 -1.87
CA GLU A 79 -21.50 -5.17 -2.13
C GLU A 79 -21.72 -4.74 -3.59
#